data_AF-A0A8T4KJZ2-F1
#
_entry.id   AF-A0A8T4KJZ2-F1
#
_cell.length_a   1.000
_cell.length_b   1.000
_cell.length_c   1.000
_cell.angle_alpha   90.00
_cell.angle_beta   90.00
_cell.angle_gamma   90.00
#
_symmetry.space_group_name_H-M   'P 1'
#
loop_
_entity.id
_entity.type
_entity.pdbx_description
1 polymer ?
#
loop_
_entity_poly.entity_id
_entity_poly.type
_entity_poly.pdbx_seq_one_letter_code
_entity_poly.pdbx_strand_id
1 'polypeptide(L)'
;MFKYFASKGVSMNEPLIPKKDYLSAGIHIGMKSKNNDMKRYIYKVREDGLAVLDLKILDDRIRIASEFLARTNKILVVGRKTGAHYPIAKFVETVNGTCIIGRFMPGTLTNPKYENFVEPDVIVLTDPLSDYQALKEATDSRIPVVALCDTFNETKNIDFVIPCNNKGKKSLALIFWLLAKEVNKLRGSEFSGKLEDFDKGEE
;
A
#
# COMPACT_ATOMS: atom_id res chain seq x y z
N MET A 1 -6.77 11.20 19.20
CA MET A 1 -7.10 10.40 17.99
C MET A 1 -8.60 10.42 17.69
N PHE A 2 -9.47 9.82 18.52
CA PHE A 2 -10.94 9.82 18.32
C PHE A 2 -11.59 11.20 18.08
N LYS A 3 -11.17 12.25 18.82
CA LYS A 3 -11.72 13.61 18.65
C LYS A 3 -11.34 14.31 17.33
N TYR A 4 -10.24 13.92 16.69
CA TYR A 4 -9.78 14.51 15.43
C TYR A 4 -10.56 13.97 14.22
N PHE A 5 -11.06 12.73 14.31
CA PHE A 5 -11.83 12.09 13.23
C PHE A 5 -13.30 12.52 13.22
N ALA A 6 -13.88 12.77 14.40
CA ALA A 6 -15.25 13.28 14.50
C ALA A 6 -15.42 14.68 13.87
N SER A 7 -14.37 15.53 13.88
CA SER A 7 -14.44 16.89 13.33
C SER A 7 -14.38 16.97 11.81
N LYS A 8 -14.04 15.88 11.10
CA LYS A 8 -13.96 15.83 9.63
C LYS A 8 -15.06 14.99 8.96
N GLY A 9 -16.06 14.52 9.71
CA GLY A 9 -17.19 13.76 9.15
C GLY A 9 -16.81 12.36 8.62
N VAL A 10 -15.64 11.83 8.98
CA VAL A 10 -15.22 10.48 8.59
C VAL A 10 -15.94 9.47 9.48
N SER A 11 -17.02 8.88 8.95
CA SER A 11 -17.67 7.72 9.55
C SER A 11 -16.67 6.56 9.61
N MET A 12 -16.16 6.25 10.80
CA MET A 12 -15.33 5.06 11.06
C MET A 12 -16.15 3.77 11.20
N ASN A 13 -17.48 3.84 11.14
CA ASN A 13 -18.35 2.69 11.37
C ASN A 13 -18.76 1.97 10.08
N GLU A 14 -18.63 2.61 8.93
CA GLU A 14 -18.99 2.02 7.64
C GLU A 14 -17.72 1.70 6.82
N PRO A 15 -17.53 0.47 6.33
CA PRO A 15 -16.35 0.10 5.54
C PRO A 15 -16.30 0.84 4.19
N LEU A 16 -15.11 1.02 3.61
CA LEU A 16 -14.93 1.74 2.33
C LEU A 16 -15.66 1.06 1.16
N ILE A 17 -15.78 -0.26 1.25
CA ILE A 17 -16.52 -1.12 0.32
C ILE A 17 -17.22 -2.24 1.08
N PRO A 18 -18.24 -2.88 0.50
CA PRO A 18 -18.87 -4.06 1.08
C PRO A 18 -17.85 -5.13 1.47
N LYS A 19 -18.01 -5.75 2.64
CA LYS A 19 -17.11 -6.82 3.13
C LYS A 19 -16.93 -7.95 2.12
N LYS A 20 -17.96 -8.25 1.32
CA LYS A 20 -17.94 -9.27 0.26
C LYS A 20 -16.83 -9.00 -0.76
N ASP A 21 -16.58 -7.73 -1.09
CA ASP A 21 -15.62 -7.33 -2.12
C ASP A 21 -14.17 -7.44 -1.61
N TYR A 22 -13.94 -7.12 -0.34
CA TYR A 22 -12.67 -7.44 0.32
C TYR A 22 -12.39 -8.95 0.32
N LEU A 23 -13.40 -9.76 0.62
CA LEU A 23 -13.26 -11.22 0.67
C LEU A 23 -13.02 -11.82 -0.72
N SER A 24 -13.71 -11.34 -1.76
CA SER A 24 -13.58 -11.82 -3.13
C SER A 24 -12.20 -11.53 -3.74
N ALA A 25 -11.59 -10.41 -3.38
CA ALA A 25 -10.22 -10.06 -3.79
C ALA A 25 -9.12 -10.86 -3.06
N GLY A 26 -9.47 -11.58 -1.98
CA GLY A 26 -8.50 -12.38 -1.21
C GLY A 26 -7.50 -11.57 -0.38
N ILE A 27 -7.81 -10.31 -0.07
CA ILE A 27 -6.92 -9.37 0.63
C ILE A 27 -6.57 -9.78 2.06
N HIS A 28 -7.46 -10.54 2.70
CA HIS A 28 -7.35 -11.04 4.07
C HIS A 28 -6.54 -12.33 4.17
N ILE A 29 -6.22 -12.98 3.05
CA ILE A 29 -5.53 -14.28 3.03
C ILE A 29 -4.04 -14.01 3.17
N GLY A 30 -3.50 -14.25 4.36
CA GLY A 30 -2.06 -14.23 4.62
C GLY A 30 -1.41 -15.60 4.42
N MET A 31 -0.23 -15.78 5.03
CA MET A 31 0.62 -16.96 4.85
C MET A 31 0.69 -17.85 6.07
N LYS A 32 1.31 -19.02 5.87
CA LYS A 32 1.64 -19.95 6.96
C LYS A 32 2.72 -19.37 7.86
N SER A 33 3.76 -18.77 7.27
CA SER A 33 4.81 -18.04 7.99
C SER A 33 4.27 -16.75 8.59
N LYS A 34 4.51 -16.53 9.88
CA LYS A 34 3.99 -15.39 10.64
C LYS A 34 5.15 -14.73 11.38
N ASN A 35 5.36 -13.44 11.15
CA ASN A 35 6.30 -12.63 11.90
C ASN A 35 5.65 -12.12 13.20
N ASN A 36 6.45 -11.92 14.24
CA ASN A 36 5.98 -11.37 15.52
C ASN A 36 5.39 -9.97 15.35
N ASP A 37 6.00 -9.14 14.51
CA ASP A 37 5.55 -7.77 14.20
C ASP A 37 4.12 -7.72 13.67
N MET A 38 3.76 -8.73 12.87
CA MET A 38 2.48 -8.80 12.19
C MET A 38 1.37 -9.45 13.02
N LYS A 39 1.68 -10.03 14.19
CA LYS A 39 0.69 -10.71 15.06
C LYS A 39 -0.51 -9.84 15.40
N ARG A 40 -0.30 -8.53 15.63
CA ARG A 40 -1.37 -7.57 15.95
C ARG A 40 -2.38 -7.32 14.82
N TYR A 41 -2.06 -7.74 13.59
CA TYR A 41 -2.92 -7.61 12.43
C TYR A 41 -3.62 -8.91 12.03
N ILE A 42 -3.29 -10.02 12.70
CA ILE A 42 -3.85 -11.34 12.43
C ILE A 42 -5.08 -11.52 13.29
N TYR A 43 -6.23 -11.72 12.66
CA TYR A 43 -7.50 -12.01 13.33
C TYR A 43 -7.57 -13.46 13.83
N LYS A 44 -7.23 -14.42 12.96
CA LYS A 44 -7.19 -15.85 13.31
C LYS A 44 -6.29 -16.64 12.37
N VAL A 45 -6.02 -17.89 12.72
CA VAL A 45 -5.37 -18.87 11.84
C VAL A 45 -6.41 -19.91 11.43
N ARG A 46 -6.45 -20.24 10.14
CA ARG A 46 -7.32 -21.29 9.58
C ARG A 46 -6.74 -22.67 9.85
N GLU A 47 -7.56 -23.71 9.65
CA GLU A 47 -7.16 -25.12 9.79
C GLU A 47 -6.03 -25.51 8.82
N ASP A 48 -5.97 -24.89 7.63
CA ASP A 48 -4.92 -25.06 6.63
C ASP A 48 -3.56 -24.41 7.03
N GLY A 49 -3.52 -23.67 8.14
CA GLY A 49 -2.37 -22.95 8.66
C GLY A 49 -2.22 -21.51 8.12
N LEU A 50 -3.04 -21.07 7.16
CA LEU A 50 -3.02 -19.70 6.65
C LEU A 50 -3.54 -18.72 7.71
N ALA A 51 -2.82 -17.62 7.91
CA ALA A 51 -3.31 -16.53 8.74
C ALA A 51 -4.36 -15.71 7.99
N VAL A 52 -5.35 -15.22 8.75
CA VAL A 52 -6.39 -14.31 8.28
C VAL A 52 -6.11 -12.94 8.88
N LEU A 53 -5.90 -11.94 8.03
CA LEU A 53 -5.70 -10.56 8.43
C LEU A 53 -7.04 -9.89 8.79
N ASP A 54 -7.01 -8.98 9.76
CA ASP A 54 -8.20 -8.24 10.20
C ASP A 54 -8.60 -7.17 9.19
N LEU A 55 -9.79 -7.33 8.60
CA LEU A 55 -10.35 -6.40 7.61
C LEU A 55 -10.67 -5.02 8.19
N LYS A 56 -11.02 -4.93 9.48
CA LYS A 56 -11.32 -3.64 10.12
C LYS A 56 -10.04 -2.82 10.24
N ILE A 57 -8.97 -3.46 10.73
CA ILE A 57 -7.68 -2.79 10.85
C ILE A 57 -7.14 -2.39 9.47
N LEU A 58 -7.32 -3.25 8.45
CA LEU A 58 -6.97 -2.93 7.08
C LEU A 58 -7.73 -1.68 6.57
N ASP A 59 -9.06 -1.62 6.71
CA ASP A 59 -9.88 -0.48 6.26
C ASP A 59 -9.43 0.83 6.95
N ASP A 60 -9.23 0.78 8.26
CA ASP A 60 -8.74 1.92 9.05
C ASP A 60 -7.34 2.37 8.57
N ARG A 61 -6.45 1.42 8.28
CA ARG A 61 -5.09 1.71 7.79
C ARG A 61 -5.11 2.31 6.39
N ILE A 62 -5.98 1.84 5.50
CA ILE A 62 -6.15 2.43 4.16
C ILE A 62 -6.60 3.89 4.28
N ARG A 63 -7.59 4.19 5.14
CA ARG A 63 -8.06 5.58 5.33
C ARG A 63 -6.94 6.51 5.80
N ILE A 64 -6.21 6.09 6.82
CA ILE A 64 -5.12 6.90 7.39
C ILE A 64 -3.99 7.08 6.36
N ALA A 65 -3.65 6.02 5.61
CA ALA A 65 -2.69 6.13 4.51
C ALA A 65 -3.16 7.11 3.44
N SER A 66 -4.42 7.02 3.01
CA SER A 66 -4.99 7.93 2.02
C SER A 66 -5.01 9.38 2.50
N GLU A 67 -5.31 9.64 3.78
CA GLU A 67 -5.24 10.98 4.38
C GLU A 67 -3.82 11.55 4.38
N PHE A 68 -2.83 10.70 4.63
CA PHE A 68 -1.43 11.10 4.57
C PHE A 68 -1.00 11.39 3.13
N LEU A 69 -1.25 10.44 2.22
CA LEU A 69 -0.89 10.55 0.80
C LEU A 69 -1.59 11.71 0.08
N ALA A 70 -2.83 12.03 0.46
CA ALA A 70 -3.56 13.16 -0.11
C ALA A 70 -2.89 14.51 0.15
N ARG A 71 -2.12 14.64 1.25
CA ARG A 71 -1.41 15.86 1.65
C ARG A 71 0.01 15.95 1.08
N THR A 72 0.55 14.84 0.60
CA THR A 72 1.90 14.79 0.01
C THR A 72 1.86 15.06 -1.48
N ASN A 73 2.90 15.74 -1.99
CA ASN A 73 2.99 16.11 -3.41
C ASN A 73 3.79 15.08 -4.20
N LYS A 74 5.01 14.77 -3.77
CA LYS A 74 5.91 13.85 -4.48
C LYS A 74 5.83 12.43 -3.91
N ILE A 75 4.86 11.64 -4.40
CA ILE A 75 4.69 10.24 -4.01
C ILE A 75 5.50 9.35 -4.95
N LEU A 76 6.42 8.55 -4.42
CA LEU A 76 7.09 7.48 -5.16
C LEU A 76 6.51 6.12 -4.76
N VAL A 77 6.05 5.33 -5.71
CA VAL A 77 5.62 3.95 -5.48
C VAL A 77 6.65 2.98 -6.04
N VAL A 78 7.09 2.01 -5.24
CA VAL A 78 8.06 1.00 -5.66
C VAL A 78 7.46 -0.39 -5.56
N GLY A 79 7.61 -1.17 -6.63
CA GLY A 79 7.22 -2.57 -6.62
C GLY A 79 7.99 -3.41 -7.62
N ARG A 80 8.77 -4.35 -7.11
CA ARG A 80 9.54 -5.29 -7.92
C ARG A 80 8.67 -6.39 -8.55
N LYS A 81 7.66 -6.88 -7.84
CA LYS A 81 6.84 -8.02 -8.28
C LYS A 81 5.94 -7.65 -9.46
N THR A 82 5.94 -8.48 -10.50
CA THR A 82 5.14 -8.29 -11.73
C THR A 82 3.66 -8.08 -11.48
N GLY A 83 3.08 -8.80 -10.51
CA GLY A 83 1.67 -8.65 -10.13
C GLY A 83 1.30 -7.27 -9.58
N ALA A 84 2.27 -6.45 -9.19
CA ALA A 84 2.05 -5.09 -8.70
C ALA A 84 2.23 -4.02 -9.79
N HIS A 85 2.88 -4.34 -10.92
CA HIS A 85 3.31 -3.37 -11.93
C HIS A 85 2.12 -2.54 -12.45
N TYR A 86 1.07 -3.22 -12.89
CA TYR A 86 -0.10 -2.57 -13.47
C TYR A 86 -0.92 -1.77 -12.44
N PRO A 87 -1.29 -2.33 -11.25
CA PRO A 87 -1.91 -1.56 -10.19
C PRO A 87 -1.13 -0.29 -9.79
N ILE A 88 0.21 -0.38 -9.71
CA ILE A 88 1.06 0.76 -9.39
C ILE A 88 0.97 1.83 -10.48
N ALA A 89 1.13 1.42 -11.75
CA ALA A 89 1.09 2.34 -12.89
C ALA A 89 -0.24 3.13 -12.92
N LYS A 90 -1.35 2.43 -12.72
CA LYS A 90 -2.68 3.06 -12.66
C LYS A 90 -2.88 3.95 -11.45
N PHE A 91 -2.35 3.55 -10.29
CA PHE A 91 -2.38 4.41 -9.11
C PHE A 91 -1.65 5.73 -9.37
N VAL A 92 -0.41 5.69 -9.85
CA VAL A 92 0.39 6.90 -10.05
C VAL A 92 -0.14 7.81 -11.15
N GLU A 93 -0.74 7.24 -12.20
CA GLU A 93 -1.50 7.99 -13.22
C GLU A 93 -2.66 8.76 -12.57
N THR A 94 -3.38 8.13 -11.65
CA THR A 94 -4.56 8.72 -11.01
C THR A 94 -4.21 9.74 -9.92
N VAL A 95 -3.12 9.53 -9.17
CA VAL A 95 -2.74 10.42 -8.06
C VAL A 95 -1.62 11.40 -8.41
N ASN A 96 -1.19 11.46 -9.67
CA ASN A 96 -0.05 12.26 -10.13
C ASN A 96 1.23 11.98 -9.31
N GLY A 97 1.58 10.70 -9.17
CA GLY A 97 2.80 10.22 -8.51
C GLY A 97 3.84 9.73 -9.51
N THR A 98 4.96 9.22 -9.01
CA THR A 98 5.97 8.50 -9.81
C THR A 98 6.09 7.06 -9.34
N CYS A 99 6.54 6.16 -10.22
CA CYS A 99 6.75 4.77 -9.86
C CYS A 99 8.11 4.24 -10.33
N ILE A 100 8.67 3.31 -9.55
CA ILE A 100 9.77 2.45 -9.98
C ILE A 100 9.29 1.01 -9.90
N ILE A 101 9.15 0.44 -11.09
CA ILE A 101 8.61 -0.89 -11.29
C ILE A 101 9.77 -1.82 -11.69
N GLY A 102 9.81 -3.02 -11.13
CA GLY A 102 10.87 -3.98 -11.41
C GLY A 102 12.12 -3.74 -10.57
N ARG A 103 13.31 -3.73 -11.20
CA ARG A 103 14.57 -3.62 -10.46
C ARG A 103 14.80 -2.18 -10.00
N PHE A 104 14.83 -1.98 -8.68
CA PHE A 104 15.27 -0.72 -8.09
C PHE A 104 16.80 -0.60 -8.18
N MET A 105 17.30 0.47 -8.79
CA MET A 105 18.72 0.71 -8.98
C MET A 105 19.31 1.35 -7.71
N PRO A 106 20.39 0.78 -7.13
CA PRO A 106 21.04 1.41 -5.98
C PRO A 106 21.55 2.81 -6.33
N GLY A 107 21.32 3.78 -5.44
CA GLY A 107 21.68 5.19 -5.64
C GLY A 107 20.51 6.06 -6.08
N THR A 108 19.36 5.49 -6.40
CA THR A 108 18.17 6.23 -6.86
C THR A 108 17.70 7.31 -5.87
N LEU A 109 17.82 7.11 -4.56
CA LEU A 109 17.39 8.11 -3.55
C LEU A 109 18.55 8.76 -2.81
N THR A 110 19.79 8.35 -3.09
CA THR A 110 20.97 8.71 -2.29
C THR A 110 22.09 9.36 -3.11
N ASN A 111 22.10 9.19 -4.44
CA ASN A 111 23.16 9.71 -5.30
C ASN A 111 22.62 10.79 -6.28
N PRO A 112 22.80 12.09 -5.98
CA PRO A 112 22.36 13.18 -6.85
C PRO A 112 22.99 13.21 -8.26
N LYS A 113 24.10 12.47 -8.46
CA LYS A 113 24.76 12.37 -9.78
C LYS A 113 24.17 11.26 -10.65
N TYR A 114 23.29 10.44 -10.10
CA TYR A 114 22.62 9.38 -10.86
C TYR A 114 21.55 10.00 -11.76
N GLU A 115 21.49 9.56 -13.02
CA GLU A 115 20.58 10.13 -14.03
C GLU A 115 19.10 10.03 -13.61
N ASN A 116 18.70 8.92 -13.00
CA ASN A 116 17.35 8.69 -12.51
C ASN A 116 17.24 8.94 -10.99
N PHE A 117 18.03 9.87 -10.45
CA PHE A 117 17.91 10.30 -9.06
C PHE A 117 16.55 10.95 -8.82
N VAL A 118 15.88 10.58 -7.73
CA VAL A 118 14.56 11.13 -7.36
C VAL A 118 14.51 11.47 -5.88
N GLU A 119 13.82 12.57 -5.55
CA GLU A 119 13.63 13.05 -4.17
C GLU A 119 12.13 13.10 -3.84
N PRO A 120 11.52 11.97 -3.46
CA PRO A 120 10.12 11.92 -3.07
C PRO A 120 9.91 12.40 -1.62
N ASP A 121 8.72 12.93 -1.34
CA ASP A 121 8.29 13.30 0.01
C ASP A 121 7.85 12.06 0.81
N VAL A 122 7.46 10.99 0.12
CA VAL A 122 7.01 9.71 0.70
C VAL A 122 7.26 8.59 -0.29
N ILE A 123 7.63 7.41 0.23
CA ILE A 123 7.70 6.18 -0.54
C ILE A 123 6.61 5.19 -0.13
N VAL A 124 5.98 4.55 -1.11
CA VAL A 124 5.02 3.46 -0.91
C VAL A 124 5.61 2.17 -1.47
N LEU A 125 5.86 1.18 -0.61
CA LEU A 125 6.43 -0.11 -0.99
C LEU A 125 5.35 -1.19 -1.12
N THR A 126 5.44 -2.03 -2.14
CA THR A 126 4.51 -3.16 -2.31
C THR A 126 4.89 -4.38 -1.50
N ASP A 127 6.19 -4.60 -1.26
CA ASP A 127 6.65 -5.65 -0.37
C ASP A 127 8.01 -5.25 0.19
N PRO A 128 8.14 -4.96 1.50
CA PRO A 128 9.40 -4.52 2.08
C PRO A 128 10.53 -5.55 1.95
N LEU A 129 10.20 -6.84 1.77
CA LEU A 129 11.21 -7.87 1.51
C LEU A 129 11.75 -7.80 0.08
N SER A 130 10.85 -7.63 -0.89
CA SER A 130 11.22 -7.59 -2.31
C SER A 130 11.83 -6.24 -2.72
N ASP A 131 11.38 -5.17 -2.07
CA ASP A 131 11.73 -3.77 -2.31
C ASP A 131 12.75 -3.25 -1.28
N TYR A 132 13.53 -4.15 -0.65
CA TYR A 132 14.46 -3.84 0.45
C TYR A 132 15.48 -2.74 0.13
N GLN A 133 15.98 -2.70 -1.12
CA GLN A 133 16.93 -1.65 -1.52
C GLN A 133 16.31 -0.25 -1.43
N ALA A 134 15.04 -0.11 -1.85
CA ALA A 134 14.30 1.13 -1.74
C ALA A 134 14.00 1.48 -0.28
N LEU A 135 13.63 0.48 0.54
CA LEU A 135 13.43 0.66 1.99
C LEU A 135 14.70 1.20 2.66
N LYS A 136 15.85 0.60 2.35
CA LYS A 136 17.14 1.01 2.92
C LYS A 136 17.46 2.45 2.55
N GLU A 137 17.43 2.79 1.26
CA GLU A 137 17.77 4.14 0.82
C GLU A 137 16.77 5.20 1.30
N ALA A 138 15.47 4.88 1.36
CA ALA A 138 14.48 5.78 1.96
C ALA A 138 14.77 6.04 3.44
N THR A 139 15.18 5.00 4.19
CA THR A 139 15.60 5.13 5.59
C THR A 139 16.83 6.03 5.71
N ASP A 140 17.86 5.80 4.90
CA ASP A 140 19.11 6.56 4.90
C ASP A 140 18.86 8.05 4.56
N SER A 141 17.95 8.31 3.62
CA SER A 141 17.52 9.66 3.21
C SER A 141 16.41 10.26 4.07
N ARG A 142 15.97 9.57 5.15
CA ARG A 142 14.89 10.00 6.07
C ARG A 142 13.55 10.32 5.38
N ILE A 143 13.24 9.57 4.33
CA ILE A 143 11.98 9.65 3.60
C ILE A 143 10.95 8.74 4.30
N PRO A 144 9.77 9.25 4.67
CA PRO A 144 8.71 8.43 5.26
C PRO A 144 8.31 7.23 4.39
N VAL A 145 8.17 6.06 5.01
CA VAL A 145 7.88 4.78 4.35
C VAL A 145 6.49 4.27 4.72
N VAL A 146 5.64 4.16 3.70
CA VAL A 146 4.38 3.38 3.76
C VAL A 146 4.62 2.04 3.08
N ALA A 147 4.19 0.92 3.67
CA ALA A 147 4.39 -0.38 3.04
C ALA A 147 3.20 -1.33 3.18
N LEU A 148 2.92 -2.06 2.09
CA LEU A 148 2.02 -3.20 2.07
C LEU A 148 2.72 -4.42 2.69
N CYS A 149 2.19 -4.91 3.81
CA CYS A 149 2.82 -6.00 4.55
C CYS A 149 1.86 -7.18 4.71
N ASP A 150 2.32 -8.35 4.27
CA ASP A 150 1.71 -9.63 4.59
C ASP A 150 2.25 -10.13 5.94
N THR A 151 1.61 -11.16 6.46
CA THR A 151 1.89 -11.86 7.72
C THR A 151 3.35 -12.27 7.94
N PHE A 152 4.14 -12.50 6.90
CA PHE A 152 5.55 -12.90 7.00
C PHE A 152 6.52 -11.71 6.97
N ASN A 153 6.06 -10.51 6.63
CA ASN A 153 6.94 -9.35 6.50
C ASN A 153 7.43 -8.85 7.87
N GLU A 154 8.65 -8.31 7.89
CA GLU A 154 9.19 -7.51 8.98
C GLU A 154 8.76 -6.05 8.83
N THR A 155 8.58 -5.35 9.95
CA THR A 155 8.12 -3.95 9.95
C THR A 155 9.20 -2.95 10.32
N LYS A 156 10.45 -3.40 10.40
CA LYS A 156 11.61 -2.55 10.71
C LYS A 156 11.78 -1.47 9.63
N ASN A 157 11.98 -0.23 10.07
CA ASN A 157 12.14 0.96 9.23
C ASN A 157 10.92 1.30 8.35
N ILE A 158 9.74 0.80 8.71
CA ILE A 158 8.47 1.15 8.05
C ILE A 158 7.68 2.03 8.99
N ASP A 159 7.38 3.26 8.58
CA ASP A 159 6.63 4.22 9.40
C ASP A 159 5.13 3.88 9.44
N PHE A 160 4.59 3.40 8.33
CA PHE A 160 3.18 3.06 8.24
C PHE A 160 2.93 1.74 7.49
N VAL A 161 2.35 0.77 8.21
CA VAL A 161 2.05 -0.57 7.70
C VAL A 161 0.58 -0.67 7.28
N ILE A 162 0.34 -1.12 6.05
CA ILE A 162 -0.97 -1.54 5.56
C ILE A 162 -0.99 -3.08 5.55
N PRO A 163 -1.71 -3.74 6.48
CA PRO A 163 -1.68 -5.19 6.62
C PRO A 163 -2.57 -5.88 5.58
N CYS A 164 -1.97 -6.47 4.55
CA CYS A 164 -2.70 -7.05 3.43
C CYS A 164 -1.94 -8.17 2.72
N ASN A 165 -2.66 -8.97 1.92
CA ASN A 165 -2.04 -9.89 0.97
C ASN A 165 -1.31 -9.11 -0.15
N ASN A 166 0.03 -9.07 -0.08
CA ASN A 166 0.87 -8.37 -1.06
C ASN A 166 1.44 -9.31 -2.16
N LYS A 167 0.79 -10.46 -2.39
CA LYS A 167 1.14 -11.39 -3.48
C LYS A 167 0.03 -11.56 -4.51
N GLY A 168 -1.24 -11.56 -4.08
CA GLY A 168 -2.37 -11.75 -4.98
C GLY A 168 -2.56 -10.54 -5.92
N LYS A 169 -2.63 -10.78 -7.23
CA LYS A 169 -2.90 -9.73 -8.24
C LYS A 169 -4.16 -8.93 -7.91
N LYS A 170 -5.28 -9.63 -7.66
CA LYS A 170 -6.57 -9.03 -7.28
C LYS A 170 -6.50 -8.24 -5.97
N SER A 171 -5.70 -8.70 -5.01
CA SER A 171 -5.50 -8.00 -3.73
C SER A 171 -4.76 -6.69 -3.95
N LEU A 172 -3.65 -6.71 -4.70
CA LEU A 172 -2.87 -5.53 -5.04
C LEU A 172 -3.70 -4.52 -5.85
N ALA A 173 -4.45 -5.00 -6.86
CA ALA A 173 -5.39 -4.18 -7.63
C ALA A 173 -6.40 -3.47 -6.72
N LEU A 174 -7.02 -4.21 -5.79
CA LEU A 174 -8.00 -3.64 -4.86
C LEU A 174 -7.40 -2.57 -3.96
N ILE A 175 -6.20 -2.80 -3.41
CA ILE A 175 -5.55 -1.86 -2.49
C ILE A 175 -5.20 -0.57 -3.22
N PHE A 176 -4.55 -0.66 -4.37
CA PHE A 176 -4.16 0.51 -5.14
C PHE A 176 -5.37 1.27 -5.67
N TRP A 177 -6.43 0.57 -6.07
CA TRP A 177 -7.70 1.20 -6.45
C TRP A 177 -8.34 1.95 -5.27
N LEU A 178 -8.41 1.34 -4.09
CA LEU A 178 -8.95 1.98 -2.88
C LEU A 178 -8.14 3.20 -2.45
N LEU A 179 -6.81 3.12 -2.49
CA LEU A 179 -5.92 4.23 -2.20
C LEU A 179 -6.13 5.36 -3.23
N ALA A 180 -6.17 5.04 -4.53
CA ALA A 180 -6.39 6.04 -5.58
C ALA A 180 -7.74 6.75 -5.42
N LYS A 181 -8.80 5.97 -5.15
CA LYS A 181 -10.16 6.47 -4.90
C LYS A 181 -10.20 7.44 -3.73
N GLU A 182 -9.70 7.03 -2.56
CA GLU A 182 -9.77 7.86 -1.36
C GLU A 182 -8.81 9.05 -1.42
N VAL A 183 -7.62 8.92 -2.01
CA VAL A 183 -6.70 10.05 -2.22
C VAL A 183 -7.33 11.13 -3.10
N ASN A 184 -7.94 10.76 -4.23
CA ASN A 184 -8.58 11.72 -5.12
C ASN A 184 -9.81 12.39 -4.47
N LYS A 185 -10.65 11.59 -3.80
CA LYS A 185 -11.77 12.09 -3.01
C LYS A 185 -11.33 13.13 -1.97
N LEU A 186 -10.22 12.89 -1.27
CA LEU A 186 -9.67 13.81 -0.26
C LEU A 186 -9.03 15.05 -0.89
N ARG A 187 -8.51 14.96 -2.11
CA ARG A 187 -8.01 16.10 -2.90
C ARG A 187 -9.12 16.91 -3.57
N GLY A 188 -10.36 16.45 -3.53
CA GLY A 188 -11.50 17.08 -4.19
C GLY A 188 -11.54 16.86 -5.71
N SER A 189 -10.80 15.86 -6.21
CA SER A 189 -10.77 15.47 -7.61
C SER A 189 -11.76 14.32 -7.87
N GLU A 190 -12.41 14.33 -9.03
CA GLU A 190 -13.27 13.21 -9.43
C GLU A 190 -12.43 11.96 -9.71
N PHE A 191 -12.89 10.81 -9.21
CA PHE A 191 -12.29 9.50 -9.47
C PHE A 191 -13.29 8.62 -10.22
N SER A 192 -12.98 8.30 -11.47
CA SER A 192 -13.84 7.48 -12.36
C SER A 192 -13.32 6.06 -12.59
N GLY A 193 -12.14 5.72 -12.05
CA GLY A 193 -11.51 4.41 -12.24
C GLY A 193 -12.31 3.29 -11.59
N LYS A 194 -12.54 2.21 -12.35
CA LYS A 194 -13.15 0.98 -11.84
C LYS A 194 -12.08 0.02 -11.32
N LEU A 195 -12.46 -0.96 -10.51
CA LEU A 195 -11.52 -1.95 -9.99
C LEU A 195 -10.87 -2.76 -11.12
N GLU A 196 -11.63 -3.06 -12.17
CA GLU A 196 -11.16 -3.78 -13.35
C GLU A 196 -10.05 -3.02 -14.08
N ASP A 197 -10.03 -1.69 -13.98
CA ASP A 197 -8.99 -0.86 -14.58
C ASP A 197 -7.65 -1.02 -13.84
N PHE A 198 -7.62 -1.63 -12.66
CA PHE A 198 -6.41 -1.93 -11.88
C PHE A 198 -6.01 -3.41 -11.94
N ASP A 199 -6.86 -4.29 -12.48
CA ASP A 199 -6.60 -5.74 -12.60
C ASP A 199 -6.03 -6.13 -13.97
N LYS A 200 -6.21 -5.29 -15.00
CA LYS A 200 -5.79 -5.53 -16.40
C LYS A 200 -4.27 -5.35 -16.65
N GLY A 201 -3.42 -6.12 -15.99
CA GLY A 201 -2.05 -6.29 -16.51
C GLY A 201 -2.13 -6.97 -17.89
N GLU A 202 -1.42 -6.44 -18.90
CA GLU A 202 -1.24 -7.10 -20.19
C GLU A 202 -0.82 -8.57 -19.98
N GLU A 203 -1.39 -9.47 -20.79
CA GLU A 203 -1.04 -10.90 -20.85
C GLU A 203 0.45 -11.10 -21.14
#